data_AF-A0A2V3JP90-F1
#
_entry.id   AF-A0A2V3JP90-F1
#
_cell.length_a   1.000
_cell.length_b   1.000
_cell.length_c   1.000
_cell.angle_alpha   90.00
_cell.angle_beta   90.00
_cell.angle_gamma   90.00
#
_symmetry.space_group_name_H-M   'P 1'
#
loop_
_entity.id
_entity.type
_entity.pdbx_description
1 polymer ?
#
loop_
_entity_poly.entity_id
_entity_poly.type
_entity_poly.pdbx_seq_one_letter_code
_entity_poly.pdbx_strand_id
1 'polypeptide(L)'
;MSEKYLFSWDNIPIEDEKNLDDEENLLEYLRDDCNIGWTKGAKIRKSRDDKTVCIYKDENLVEIVIDDTEKATLKVNDSITRNLKIKYVNGKRDIYSENLPDWWSNVFDSKPEKLKSISDMGPGYIPEPVAYPR
;
A
#
# COMPACT_ATOMS: atom_id res chain seq x y z
N MET A 1 -16.16 10.79 0.67
CA MET A 1 -14.71 10.77 0.39
C MET A 1 -14.41 9.44 -0.27
N SER A 2 -13.90 9.45 -1.50
CA SER A 2 -13.82 8.27 -2.38
C SER A 2 -12.50 7.51 -2.18
N GLU A 3 -12.51 6.20 -2.43
CA GLU A 3 -11.26 5.42 -2.56
C GLU A 3 -10.55 5.82 -3.85
N LYS A 4 -9.25 6.19 -3.78
CA LYS A 4 -8.44 6.54 -4.95
C LYS A 4 -7.87 5.26 -5.55
N TYR A 5 -8.10 5.03 -6.84
CA TYR A 5 -7.41 3.99 -7.59
C TYR A 5 -5.92 4.30 -7.64
N LEU A 6 -5.08 3.30 -7.36
CA LEU A 6 -3.63 3.43 -7.41
C LEU A 6 -3.07 2.76 -8.66
N PHE A 7 -3.21 1.44 -8.79
CA PHE A 7 -2.70 0.67 -9.94
C PHE A 7 -3.35 -0.71 -10.00
N SER A 8 -3.26 -1.40 -11.13
CA SER A 8 -3.69 -2.79 -11.28
C SER A 8 -2.55 -3.75 -10.96
N TRP A 9 -2.73 -4.60 -9.96
CA TRP A 9 -1.73 -5.59 -9.55
C TRP A 9 -1.44 -6.60 -10.67
N ASP A 10 -2.46 -7.04 -11.39
CA ASP A 10 -2.34 -8.03 -12.46
C ASP A 10 -1.66 -7.49 -13.72
N ASN A 11 -1.59 -6.17 -13.90
CA ASN A 11 -0.89 -5.56 -15.03
C ASN A 11 0.61 -5.34 -14.74
N ILE A 12 1.04 -5.47 -13.48
CA ILE A 12 2.47 -5.43 -13.13
C ILE A 12 3.13 -6.73 -13.66
N PRO A 13 4.13 -6.62 -14.53
CA PRO A 13 4.72 -7.78 -15.18
C PRO A 13 5.53 -8.64 -14.21
N ILE A 14 5.53 -9.94 -14.48
CA ILE A 14 6.38 -10.92 -13.82
C ILE A 14 7.65 -11.02 -14.70
N GLU A 15 8.76 -10.45 -14.21
CA GLU A 15 10.04 -10.31 -14.93
C GLU A 15 10.08 -9.20 -15.99
N ASP A 16 11.27 -8.97 -16.56
CA ASP A 16 11.77 -7.78 -17.31
C ASP A 16 10.94 -7.26 -18.51
N GLU A 17 9.69 -7.66 -18.65
CA GLU A 17 8.71 -6.98 -19.50
C GLU A 17 8.32 -5.64 -18.88
N LYS A 18 8.08 -4.64 -19.74
CA LYS A 18 7.61 -3.31 -19.32
C LYS A 18 6.12 -3.19 -19.64
N ASN A 19 5.30 -2.93 -18.63
CA ASN A 19 3.94 -2.45 -18.81
C ASN A 19 3.88 -1.01 -18.28
N LEU A 20 3.86 -0.05 -19.19
CA LEU A 20 4.23 1.34 -18.87
C LEU A 20 3.20 2.06 -17.97
N ASP A 21 1.91 1.78 -18.10
CA ASP A 21 0.88 2.60 -17.46
C ASP A 21 0.77 2.34 -15.94
N ASP A 22 0.65 1.08 -15.52
CA ASP A 22 0.51 0.73 -14.10
C ASP A 22 1.82 0.83 -13.31
N GLU A 23 2.96 0.60 -13.97
CA GLU A 23 4.27 0.86 -13.38
C GLU A 23 4.47 2.33 -13.05
N GLU A 24 4.11 3.24 -13.98
CA GLU A 24 4.22 4.68 -13.74
C GLU A 24 3.29 5.13 -12.63
N ASN A 25 2.03 4.67 -12.61
CA ASN A 25 1.08 4.97 -11.54
C ASN A 25 1.59 4.53 -10.16
N LEU A 26 2.20 3.34 -10.07
CA LEU A 26 2.81 2.85 -8.85
C LEU A 26 3.98 3.74 -8.39
N LEU A 27 4.88 4.12 -9.30
CA LEU A 27 6.00 5.00 -8.95
C LEU A 27 5.54 6.41 -8.56
N GLU A 28 4.50 6.93 -9.20
CA GLU A 28 3.87 8.21 -8.87
C GLU A 28 3.28 8.17 -7.46
N TYR A 29 2.50 7.14 -7.13
CA TYR A 29 1.94 6.96 -5.79
C TYR A 29 3.04 6.90 -4.71
N LEU A 30 4.12 6.16 -4.97
CA LEU A 30 5.22 6.08 -4.01
C LEU A 30 5.93 7.44 -3.85
N ARG A 31 6.07 8.21 -4.94
CA ARG A 31 6.70 9.53 -4.91
C ARG A 31 5.84 10.57 -4.21
N ASP A 32 4.58 10.69 -4.62
CA ASP A 32 3.74 11.84 -4.30
C ASP A 32 2.89 11.59 -3.04
N ASP A 33 2.31 10.40 -2.89
CA ASP A 33 1.51 10.04 -1.70
C ASP A 33 2.38 9.45 -0.57
N CYS A 34 3.48 8.75 -0.89
CA CYS A 34 4.38 8.16 0.12
C CYS A 34 5.66 8.98 0.40
N ASN A 35 5.89 10.07 -0.34
CA ASN A 35 7.08 10.93 -0.22
C ASN A 35 8.42 10.17 -0.41
N ILE A 36 8.43 9.14 -1.25
CA ILE A 36 9.60 8.29 -1.53
C ILE A 36 10.28 8.80 -2.80
N GLY A 37 11.09 9.85 -2.69
CA GLY A 37 11.65 10.56 -3.85
C GLY A 37 12.60 9.75 -4.74
N TRP A 38 13.18 8.65 -4.24
CA TRP A 38 14.12 7.82 -5.01
C TRP A 38 13.43 6.91 -6.04
N THR A 39 12.10 6.77 -6.00
CA THR A 39 11.33 5.90 -6.91
C THR A 39 11.47 6.30 -8.38
N LYS A 40 11.89 7.54 -8.67
CA LYS A 40 12.19 7.97 -10.04
C LYS A 40 13.32 7.13 -10.63
N GLY A 41 13.00 6.33 -11.65
CA GLY A 41 13.93 5.41 -12.30
C GLY A 41 14.25 4.18 -11.45
N ALA A 42 13.44 3.87 -10.44
CA ALA A 42 13.50 2.58 -9.76
C ALA A 42 13.03 1.45 -10.69
N LYS A 43 13.52 0.25 -10.42
CA LYS A 43 13.07 -0.96 -11.12
C LYS A 43 11.94 -1.58 -10.33
N ILE A 44 10.96 -2.12 -11.04
CA ILE A 44 9.85 -2.86 -10.47
C ILE A 44 10.02 -4.32 -10.87
N ARG A 45 9.81 -5.22 -9.93
CA ARG A 45 9.82 -6.66 -10.18
C ARG A 45 8.72 -7.33 -9.36
N LYS A 46 7.90 -8.14 -10.02
CA LYS A 46 6.97 -9.03 -9.35
C LYS A 46 7.60 -10.38 -9.07
N SER A 47 7.32 -10.93 -7.89
CA SER A 47 7.70 -12.28 -7.51
C SER A 47 6.90 -13.30 -8.32
N ARG A 48 7.50 -14.47 -8.55
CA ARG A 48 6.88 -15.56 -9.32
C ARG A 48 5.67 -16.18 -8.63
N ASP A 49 5.59 -16.05 -7.30
CA ASP A 49 4.41 -16.42 -6.53
C ASP A 49 3.26 -15.41 -6.66
N ASP A 50 3.49 -14.29 -7.37
CA ASP A 50 2.50 -13.25 -7.63
C ASP A 50 1.95 -12.57 -6.36
N LYS A 51 2.64 -12.76 -5.22
CA LYS A 51 2.28 -12.20 -3.91
C LYS A 51 3.07 -10.95 -3.54
N THR A 52 4.24 -10.76 -4.14
CA THR A 52 5.13 -9.64 -3.78
C THR A 52 5.52 -8.84 -5.02
N VAL A 53 5.44 -7.51 -4.92
CA VAL A 53 6.05 -6.57 -5.88
C VAL A 53 7.17 -5.83 -5.15
N CYS A 54 8.38 -5.91 -5.70
CA CYS A 54 9.56 -5.22 -5.19
C CYS A 54 9.88 -4.03 -6.10
N ILE A 55 10.01 -2.85 -5.50
CA ILE A 55 10.49 -1.63 -6.15
C ILE A 55 11.83 -1.30 -5.53
N TYR A 56 12.88 -1.22 -6.32
CA TYR A 56 14.23 -1.06 -5.79
C TYR A 56 15.09 -0.14 -6.64
N LYS A 57 15.98 0.58 -5.96
CA LYS A 57 17.00 1.43 -6.58
C LYS A 57 18.18 1.59 -5.63
N ASP A 58 19.36 1.20 -6.10
CA ASP A 58 20.58 1.20 -5.31
C ASP A 58 20.39 0.40 -4.00
N GLU A 59 20.49 1.05 -2.84
CA GLU A 59 20.29 0.43 -1.52
C GLU A 59 18.85 0.53 -1.00
N ASN A 60 17.95 1.19 -1.75
CA ASN A 60 16.56 1.37 -1.32
C ASN A 60 15.66 0.26 -1.83
N LEU A 61 14.78 -0.22 -0.95
CA LEU A 61 13.81 -1.26 -1.24
C LEU A 61 12.43 -0.90 -0.69
N VAL A 62 11.44 -1.05 -1.55
CA VAL A 62 10.02 -1.02 -1.22
C VAL A 62 9.43 -2.36 -1.63
N GLU A 63 8.62 -2.94 -0.76
CA GLU A 63 7.93 -4.19 -1.03
C GLU A 63 6.43 -3.99 -0.83
N ILE A 64 5.63 -4.40 -1.81
CA ILE A 64 4.19 -4.51 -1.64
C ILE A 64 3.88 -5.99 -1.58
N VAL A 65 3.24 -6.42 -0.49
CA VAL A 65 2.90 -7.82 -0.24
C VAL A 65 1.40 -7.95 -0.16
N ILE A 66 0.81 -8.82 -0.98
CA ILE A 66 -0.58 -9.25 -0.88
C ILE A 66 -0.65 -10.44 0.07
N ASP A 67 -1.57 -10.38 1.02
CA ASP A 67 -1.92 -11.53 1.86
C ASP A 67 -3.11 -12.32 1.29
N ASP A 68 -3.31 -13.52 1.83
CA ASP A 68 -4.42 -14.40 1.44
C ASP A 68 -5.80 -13.87 1.93
N THR A 69 -5.84 -12.72 2.62
CA THR A 69 -7.05 -12.08 3.17
C THR A 69 -7.46 -10.81 2.43
N GLU A 70 -7.05 -10.67 1.17
CA GLU A 70 -7.41 -9.53 0.28
C GLU A 70 -6.86 -8.17 0.73
N LYS A 71 -5.76 -8.15 1.49
CA LYS A 71 -5.06 -6.91 1.84
C LYS A 71 -3.70 -6.85 1.17
N ALA A 72 -3.31 -5.63 0.81
CA ALA A 72 -1.97 -5.33 0.34
C ALA A 72 -1.27 -4.47 1.38
N THR A 73 -0.03 -4.80 1.73
CA THR A 73 0.80 -4.04 2.66
C THR A 73 2.01 -3.50 1.92
N LEU A 74 2.19 -2.18 1.95
CA LEU A 74 3.38 -1.49 1.46
C LEU A 74 4.40 -1.40 2.60
N LYS A 75 5.61 -1.92 2.39
CA LYS A 75 6.76 -1.85 3.29
C LYS A 75 7.85 -0.98 2.67
N VAL A 76 8.39 -0.03 3.42
CA VAL A 76 9.55 0.79 3.02
C VAL A 76 10.71 0.51 3.97
N ASN A 77 11.82 -0.03 3.45
CA ASN A 77 13.05 -0.33 4.22
C ASN A 77 12.76 -0.92 5.62
N ASP A 78 11.94 -1.98 5.68
CA ASP A 78 11.50 -2.70 6.90
C ASP A 78 10.71 -1.90 7.95
N SER A 79 10.43 -0.61 7.74
CA SER A 79 10.01 0.29 8.83
C SER A 79 8.60 0.87 8.67
N ILE A 80 8.22 1.29 7.46
CA ILE A 80 6.92 1.95 7.21
C ILE A 80 5.97 0.93 6.58
N THR A 81 4.88 0.61 7.28
CA THR A 81 3.80 -0.24 6.78
C THR A 81 2.55 0.59 6.48
N ARG A 82 2.13 0.67 5.21
CA ARG A 82 0.80 1.21 4.84
C ARG A 82 -0.10 0.10 4.34
N ASN A 83 -1.34 0.10 4.81
CA ASN A 83 -2.37 -0.81 4.31
C ASN A 83 -2.99 -0.23 3.04
N LEU A 84 -3.19 -1.10 2.06
CA LEU A 84 -3.82 -0.82 0.78
C LEU A 84 -4.99 -1.78 0.61
N LYS A 85 -6.03 -1.29 -0.06
CA LYS A 85 -7.24 -2.08 -0.30
C LYS A 85 -7.18 -2.75 -1.67
N ILE A 86 -7.46 -4.04 -1.72
CA ILE A 86 -7.59 -4.78 -2.97
C ILE A 86 -9.07 -4.84 -3.35
N LYS A 87 -9.37 -4.66 -4.64
CA LYS A 87 -10.70 -4.92 -5.21
C LYS A 87 -10.58 -5.75 -6.47
N TYR A 88 -11.51 -6.68 -6.65
CA TYR A 88 -11.61 -7.45 -7.89
C TYR A 88 -12.53 -6.74 -8.88
N VAL A 89 -11.97 -6.26 -9.99
CA VAL A 89 -12.68 -5.60 -11.09
C VAL A 89 -12.44 -6.41 -12.36
N ASN A 90 -13.49 -6.95 -12.98
CA ASN A 90 -13.39 -7.82 -14.15
C ASN A 90 -12.39 -9.00 -14.00
N GLY A 91 -12.27 -9.55 -12.79
CA GLY A 91 -11.36 -10.66 -12.49
C GLY A 91 -9.89 -10.25 -12.32
N LYS A 92 -9.58 -8.95 -12.34
CA LYS A 92 -8.26 -8.39 -12.00
C LYS A 92 -8.26 -7.76 -10.61
N ARG A 93 -7.14 -7.82 -9.91
CA ARG A 93 -6.88 -7.18 -8.62
C ARG A 93 -6.40 -5.76 -8.88
N ASP A 94 -7.25 -4.81 -8.53
CA ASP A 94 -6.93 -3.39 -8.53
C ASP A 94 -6.65 -2.93 -7.10
N ILE A 95 -5.62 -2.11 -6.95
CA ILE A 95 -5.16 -1.58 -5.67
C ILE A 95 -5.68 -0.15 -5.50
N TYR A 96 -6.25 0.11 -4.33
CA TYR A 96 -6.81 1.40 -3.95
C TYR A 96 -6.18 1.89 -2.65
N SER A 97 -6.13 3.21 -2.47
CA SER A 97 -5.76 3.83 -1.20
C SER A 97 -6.78 3.43 -0.13
N GLU A 98 -6.32 2.97 1.02
CA GLU A 98 -7.21 2.80 2.18
C GLU A 98 -7.55 4.19 2.73
N ASN A 99 -8.81 4.61 2.61
CA ASN A 99 -9.27 5.89 3.13
C ASN A 99 -9.54 5.75 4.63
N LEU A 100 -8.47 5.85 5.41
CA LEU A 100 -8.55 5.96 6.87
C LEU A 100 -8.65 7.45 7.23
N PRO A 101 -9.55 7.84 8.14
CA PRO A 101 -9.51 9.20 8.71
C PRO A 101 -8.10 9.48 9.25
N ASP A 102 -7.58 10.71 9.13
CA ASP A 102 -6.22 11.05 9.59
C ASP A 102 -5.93 10.63 11.04
N TRP A 103 -6.95 10.69 11.90
CA TRP A 103 -6.85 10.25 13.30
C TRP A 103 -6.78 8.74 13.49
N TRP A 104 -7.15 7.94 12.48
CA TRP A 104 -7.09 6.48 12.47
C TRP A 104 -5.71 5.95 12.08
N SER A 105 -4.96 6.67 11.23
CA SER A 105 -3.56 6.35 10.90
C SER A 105 -2.68 6.34 12.15
N ASN A 106 -2.86 7.32 13.04
CA ASN A 106 -2.16 7.38 14.33
C ASN A 106 -2.48 6.19 15.26
N VAL A 107 -3.67 5.59 15.13
CA VAL A 107 -4.10 4.44 15.95
C VAL A 107 -3.39 3.16 15.49
N PHE A 108 -3.24 2.94 14.18
CA PHE A 108 -2.47 1.82 13.65
C PHE A 108 -0.98 1.92 13.98
N ASP A 109 -0.38 3.09 13.82
CA ASP A 109 1.03 3.31 14.14
C ASP A 109 1.32 3.11 15.64
N SER A 110 0.34 3.38 16.49
CA SER A 110 0.48 3.20 17.94
C SER A 110 0.33 1.75 18.41
N LYS A 111 -0.47 0.91 17.72
CA LYS A 111 -0.79 -0.48 18.16
C LYS A 111 -1.15 -1.41 16.97
N PRO A 112 -0.20 -1.73 16.07
CA PRO A 112 -0.46 -2.54 14.88
C PRO A 112 -0.82 -4.00 15.20
N GLU A 113 -0.50 -4.46 16.41
CA GLU A 113 -0.65 -5.85 16.85
C GLU A 113 -2.05 -6.22 17.37
N LYS A 114 -2.93 -5.23 17.63
CA LYS A 114 -4.27 -5.48 18.20
C LYS A 114 -5.42 -5.12 17.28
N LEU A 115 -5.21 -4.23 16.32
CA LEU A 115 -6.23 -3.74 15.40
C LEU A 115 -5.65 -3.81 14.01
N LYS A 116 -6.21 -4.68 13.15
CA LYS A 116 -5.71 -4.96 11.80
C LYS A 116 -6.64 -4.41 10.72
N SER A 117 -7.79 -3.87 11.11
CA SER A 117 -8.82 -3.33 10.23
C SER A 117 -9.84 -2.47 10.98
N ILE A 118 -10.58 -1.64 10.24
CA ILE A 118 -11.72 -0.88 10.78
C ILE A 118 -12.81 -1.79 11.35
N SER A 119 -13.02 -2.95 10.74
CA SER A 119 -13.98 -3.96 11.22
C SER A 119 -13.67 -4.50 12.61
N ASP A 120 -12.42 -4.44 13.07
CA ASP A 120 -12.02 -4.96 14.39
C ASP A 120 -12.49 -4.07 15.54
N MET A 121 -12.86 -2.81 15.28
CA MET A 121 -13.21 -1.85 16.33
C MET A 121 -14.68 -1.92 16.77
N GLY A 122 -15.52 -2.72 16.10
CA GLY A 122 -16.95 -2.82 16.40
C GLY A 122 -17.74 -1.55 16.02
N PRO A 123 -19.06 -1.66 15.80
CA PRO A 123 -19.87 -0.50 15.44
C PRO A 123 -19.94 0.51 16.60
N GLY A 124 -19.58 1.77 16.34
CA GLY A 124 -19.68 2.87 17.29
C GLY A 124 -18.41 3.20 18.06
N TYR A 125 -17.27 2.59 17.74
CA TYR A 125 -15.98 2.95 18.34
C TYR A 125 -15.48 4.29 17.80
N ILE A 126 -15.39 5.26 18.71
CA ILE A 126 -14.70 6.54 18.51
C ILE A 126 -13.48 6.45 19.43
N PRO A 127 -12.24 6.32 18.92
CA PRO A 127 -11.08 6.34 19.79
C PRO A 127 -11.00 7.70 20.46
N GLU A 128 -10.57 7.69 21.73
CA GLU A 128 -10.27 8.91 22.44
C GLU A 128 -9.25 9.72 21.62
N PRO A 129 -9.47 11.03 21.40
CA PRO A 129 -8.53 11.85 20.66
C PRO A 129 -7.19 11.78 21.36
N VAL A 130 -6.22 11.09 20.76
CA VAL A 130 -4.83 11.16 21.18
C VAL A 130 -4.45 12.63 21.11
N ALA A 131 -4.21 13.22 22.28
CA ALA A 131 -3.95 14.64 22.41
C ALA A 131 -2.80 15.02 21.45
N TYR A 132 -3.11 15.81 20.43
CA TYR A 132 -2.09 16.38 19.57
C TYR A 132 -1.20 17.25 20.46
N PRO A 133 0.12 16.97 20.57
CA PRO A 133 1.02 17.89 21.24
C PRO A 133 0.97 19.22 20.46
N ARG A 134 0.65 20.29 21.19
CA ARG A 134 0.62 21.68 20.70
C ARG A 134 2.00 22.17 20.32
#